data_AF-A0A1N7PPZ3-F1
#
_entry.id   AF-A0A1N7PPZ3-F1
#
_cell.length_a   1.000
_cell.length_b   1.000
_cell.length_c   1.000
_cell.angle_alpha   90.00
_cell.angle_beta   90.00
_cell.angle_gamma   90.00
#
_symmetry.space_group_name_H-M   'P 1'
#
loop_
_entity.id
_entity.type
_entity.pdbx_description
1 polymer ?
#
loop_
_entity_poly.entity_id
_entity_poly.type
_entity_poly.pdbx_seq_one_letter_code
_entity_poly.pdbx_strand_id
1 'polypeptide(L)'
;MRKTFNLNGKNLIFMSYFLVFLGVLTPMLVLFSIVEPPKGEPPHIWFQRSGSLLVIFAIVAESILLQGNENFKNLKVAWKTSYSVAKILSPILAIIGTMIWGYGDIPLT
;
A
#
# COMPACT_ATOMS: atom_id res chain seq x y z
N MET A 1 -16.07 -18.73 12.84
CA MET A 1 -14.80 -19.42 13.17
C MET A 1 -13.65 -18.69 12.47
N ARG A 2 -13.01 -17.72 13.12
CA ARG A 2 -11.89 -16.97 12.55
C ARG A 2 -10.65 -17.85 12.69
N LYS A 3 -10.23 -18.54 11.62
CA LYS A 3 -8.93 -19.22 11.61
C LYS A 3 -7.88 -18.14 11.80
N THR A 4 -7.35 -18.02 13.00
CA THR A 4 -6.19 -17.19 13.29
C THR A 4 -5.03 -17.84 12.54
N PHE A 5 -4.73 -17.31 11.35
CA PHE A 5 -3.48 -17.63 10.68
C PHE A 5 -2.36 -17.30 11.68
N ASN A 6 -1.74 -18.34 12.25
CA ASN A 6 -0.64 -18.22 13.20
C ASN A 6 0.63 -17.84 12.41
N LEU A 7 0.57 -16.67 11.78
CA LEU A 7 1.67 -16.10 11.04
C LEU A 7 2.56 -15.38 12.05
N ASN A 8 3.84 -15.73 12.02
CA ASN A 8 4.87 -15.08 12.81
C ASN A 8 4.81 -13.55 12.58
N GLY A 9 4.93 -12.74 13.64
CA GLY A 9 4.82 -11.28 13.53
C GLY A 9 5.76 -10.66 12.49
N LYS A 10 6.94 -11.25 12.29
CA LYS A 10 7.88 -10.86 11.22
C LYS A 10 7.28 -11.01 9.81
N ASN A 11 6.58 -12.10 9.56
CA ASN A 11 5.97 -12.39 8.26
C ASN A 11 4.83 -11.42 7.97
N LEU A 12 4.06 -11.03 9.00
CA LEU A 12 3.01 -10.01 8.87
C LEU A 12 3.61 -8.66 8.48
N ILE A 13 4.66 -8.23 9.16
CA ILE A 13 5.37 -6.98 8.83
C ILE A 13 5.92 -7.03 7.40
N PHE A 14 6.59 -8.14 7.04
CA PHE A 14 7.10 -8.33 5.69
C PHE A 14 6.00 -8.28 4.62
N MET A 15 4.88 -8.95 4.85
CA MET A 15 3.74 -8.96 3.94
C MET A 15 3.14 -7.56 3.77
N SER A 16 3.01 -6.79 4.86
CA SER A 16 2.56 -5.40 4.79
C SER A 16 3.52 -4.52 3.99
N TYR A 17 4.84 -4.65 4.18
CA TYR A 17 5.83 -3.94 3.36
C TYR A 17 5.75 -4.34 1.89
N PHE A 18 5.57 -5.62 1.60
CA PHE A 18 5.41 -6.10 0.23
C PHE A 18 4.18 -5.50 -0.46
N LEU A 19 3.03 -5.45 0.24
CA LEU A 19 1.81 -4.84 -0.28
C LEU A 19 1.98 -3.33 -0.50
N VAL A 20 2.56 -2.62 0.47
CA VAL A 20 2.89 -1.20 0.33
C VAL A 20 3.82 -0.95 -0.85
N PHE A 21 4.85 -1.79 -1.01
CA PHE A 21 5.76 -1.72 -2.14
C PHE A 21 5.03 -1.88 -3.47
N LEU A 22 4.16 -2.89 -3.61
CA LEU A 22 3.34 -3.05 -4.81
C LEU A 22 2.43 -1.85 -5.06
N GLY A 23 1.80 -1.33 -4.01
CA GLY A 23 0.94 -0.15 -4.11
C GLY A 23 1.66 1.11 -4.55
N VAL A 24 2.89 1.34 -4.08
CA VAL A 24 3.70 2.48 -4.53
C VAL A 24 4.26 2.25 -5.93
N LEU A 25 4.63 1.00 -6.25
CA LEU A 25 5.14 0.65 -7.56
C LEU A 25 4.10 0.92 -8.66
N THR A 26 2.81 0.66 -8.41
CA THR A 26 1.76 0.87 -9.42
C THR A 26 1.68 2.30 -10.01
N PRO A 27 1.48 3.38 -9.24
CA PRO A 27 1.48 4.73 -9.77
C PRO A 27 2.85 5.16 -10.30
N MET A 28 3.96 4.66 -9.74
CA MET A 28 5.30 4.97 -10.25
C MET A 28 5.52 4.42 -11.66
N LEU A 29 5.14 3.15 -11.90
CA LEU A 29 5.25 2.54 -13.23
C LEU A 29 4.42 3.28 -14.28
N VAL A 30 3.24 3.78 -13.90
CA VAL A 30 2.40 4.59 -14.80
C VAL A 30 2.99 5.99 -15.01
N LEU A 31 3.48 6.64 -13.96
CA LEU A 31 4.06 7.98 -14.03
C LEU A 31 5.29 8.02 -14.95
N PHE A 32 6.15 6.99 -14.89
CA PHE A 32 7.32 6.86 -15.77
C PHE A 32 6.98 6.27 -17.15
N SER A 33 5.69 6.10 -17.48
CA SER A 33 5.23 5.54 -18.76
C SER A 33 5.85 4.17 -19.09
N ILE A 34 6.21 3.38 -18.06
CA ILE A 34 6.69 2.00 -18.22
C ILE A 34 5.51 1.07 -18.54
N VAL A 35 4.35 1.36 -17.95
CA VAL A 35 3.09 0.69 -18.26
C VAL A 35 2.22 1.65 -19.05
N GLU A 36 2.13 1.39 -20.35
CA GLU A 36 1.30 2.17 -21.25
C GLU A 36 -0.19 1.99 -20.96
N PRO A 37 -1.00 3.06 -21.14
CA PRO A 37 -2.45 2.94 -21.04
C PRO A 37 -2.99 2.03 -22.16
N PRO A 38 -4.16 1.39 -21.94
CA PRO A 38 -4.88 0.71 -23.01
C PRO A 38 -5.12 1.64 -24.21
N LYS A 39 -5.13 1.08 -25.43
CA LYS A 39 -5.34 1.85 -26.67
C LYS A 39 -6.63 2.66 -26.57
N GLY A 40 -6.50 3.98 -26.69
CA GLY A 40 -7.63 4.92 -26.65
C GLY A 40 -7.88 5.59 -25.30
N GLU A 41 -7.10 5.27 -24.25
CA GLU A 41 -7.20 5.98 -22.97
C GLU A 41 -6.11 7.06 -22.81
N PRO A 42 -6.47 8.25 -22.29
CA PRO A 42 -5.49 9.27 -21.95
C PRO A 42 -4.57 8.81 -20.79
N PRO A 43 -3.25 9.12 -20.84
CA PRO A 43 -2.32 8.74 -19.78
C PRO A 43 -2.71 9.21 -18.38
N HIS A 44 -3.31 10.41 -18.27
CA HIS A 44 -3.73 10.97 -16.98
C HIS A 44 -4.88 10.19 -16.33
N ILE A 45 -5.83 9.65 -17.12
CA ILE A 45 -6.90 8.79 -16.61
C ILE A 45 -6.31 7.46 -16.11
N TRP A 46 -5.31 6.93 -16.81
CA TRP A 46 -4.63 5.72 -16.40
C TRP A 46 -3.83 5.90 -15.11
N PHE A 47 -3.15 7.03 -14.95
CA PHE A 47 -2.49 7.42 -13.71
C PHE A 47 -3.48 7.55 -12.55
N GLN A 48 -4.63 8.18 -12.77
CA GLN A 48 -5.70 8.29 -11.77
C GLN A 48 -6.17 6.90 -11.27
N ARG A 49 -6.36 5.93 -12.16
CA ARG A 49 -6.77 4.56 -11.79
C ARG A 49 -5.71 3.82 -10.97
N SER A 50 -4.43 4.08 -11.22
CA SER A 50 -3.34 3.50 -10.42
C SER A 50 -3.39 3.91 -8.95
N GLY A 51 -3.95 5.10 -8.66
CA GLY A 51 -4.20 5.56 -7.30
C GLY A 51 -5.12 4.62 -6.50
N SER A 52 -6.15 4.05 -7.14
CA SER A 52 -7.08 3.10 -6.49
C SER A 52 -6.38 1.81 -6.03
N LEU A 53 -5.39 1.34 -6.80
CA LEU A 53 -4.57 0.18 -6.42
C LEU A 53 -3.71 0.49 -5.20
N LEU A 54 -3.06 1.66 -5.18
CA LEU A 54 -2.29 2.12 -4.01
C LEU A 54 -3.18 2.15 -2.75
N VAL A 55 -4.41 2.69 -2.85
CA VAL A 55 -5.36 2.72 -1.73
C VAL A 55 -5.67 1.32 -1.23
N ILE A 56 -6.05 0.40 -2.12
CA ILE A 56 -6.43 -0.97 -1.74
C ILE A 56 -5.26 -1.67 -1.05
N PHE A 57 -4.07 -1.62 -1.63
CA PHE A 57 -2.90 -2.28 -1.04
C PHE A 57 -2.50 -1.66 0.30
N ALA A 58 -2.59 -0.34 0.45
CA ALA A 58 -2.30 0.36 1.69
C ALA A 58 -3.28 -0.02 2.82
N ILE A 59 -4.59 -0.06 2.53
CA ILE A 59 -5.63 -0.44 3.50
C ILE A 59 -5.51 -1.91 3.90
N VAL A 60 -5.21 -2.80 2.94
CA VAL A 60 -4.99 -4.23 3.25
C VAL A 60 -3.74 -4.40 4.12
N ALA A 61 -2.65 -3.70 3.81
CA ALA A 61 -1.43 -3.69 4.61
C ALA A 61 -1.68 -3.19 6.04
N GLU A 62 -2.44 -2.11 6.20
CA GLU A 62 -2.88 -1.59 7.51
C GLU A 62 -3.73 -2.60 8.27
N SER A 63 -4.70 -3.23 7.61
CA SER A 63 -5.59 -4.22 8.20
C SER A 63 -4.83 -5.44 8.73
N ILE A 64 -3.75 -5.86 8.05
CA ILE A 64 -2.85 -6.92 8.50
C ILE A 64 -2.07 -6.50 9.76
N LEU A 65 -1.56 -5.27 9.79
CA LEU A 65 -0.81 -4.72 10.93
C LEU A 65 -1.71 -4.55 12.17
N LEU A 66 -2.95 -4.10 11.99
CA LEU A 66 -3.90 -3.97 13.10
C LEU A 66 -4.28 -5.32 13.71
N GLN A 67 -4.47 -6.35 12.89
CA GLN A 67 -4.77 -7.72 13.36
C GLN A 67 -3.58 -8.37 14.05
N GLY A 68 -2.34 -8.03 13.65
CA GLY A 68 -1.12 -8.58 14.23
C GLY A 68 -0.74 -8.02 15.60
N ASN A 69 -1.46 -7.02 16.14
CA ASN A 69 -1.05 -6.27 17.34
C ASN A 69 -0.74 -7.13 18.57
N GLU A 70 -1.48 -8.22 18.79
CA GLU A 70 -1.22 -9.18 19.87
C GLU A 70 0.06 -10.00 19.63
N ASN A 71 0.33 -10.39 18.37
CA ASN A 71 1.53 -11.12 17.97
C ASN A 71 2.81 -10.25 18.05
N PHE A 72 2.65 -8.93 18.17
CA PHE A 72 3.77 -7.98 18.21
C PHE A 72 4.28 -7.68 19.62
N LYS A 73 3.57 -8.08 20.68
CA LYS A 73 4.01 -7.89 22.08
C LYS A 73 5.34 -8.61 22.38
N ASN A 74 5.60 -9.73 21.72
CA ASN A 74 6.80 -10.56 21.92
C ASN A 74 7.91 -10.34 20.88
N LEU A 75 7.79 -9.31 20.02
CA LEU A 75 8.81 -9.03 19.00
C LEU A 75 10.07 -8.40 19.59
N LYS A 76 11.23 -8.74 19.02
CA LYS A 76 12.49 -8.04 19.31
C LYS A 76 12.36 -6.55 18.99
N VAL A 77 13.07 -5.71 19.74
CA VAL A 77 13.06 -4.23 19.62
C VAL A 77 13.19 -3.74 18.17
N ALA A 78 14.07 -4.34 17.37
CA ALA A 78 14.24 -3.96 15.96
C ALA A 78 12.94 -4.07 15.13
N TRP A 79 12.14 -5.11 15.35
CA TRP A 79 10.89 -5.33 14.63
C TRP A 79 9.75 -4.44 15.14
N LYS A 80 9.87 -3.93 16.38
CA LYS A 80 8.93 -2.97 16.95
C LYS A 80 9.01 -1.63 16.21
N THR A 81 10.21 -1.17 15.86
CA THR A 81 10.40 0.03 15.05
C THR A 81 9.84 -0.15 13.65
N SER A 82 10.15 -1.25 12.96
CA SER A 82 9.61 -1.54 11.63
C SER A 82 8.08 -1.63 11.63
N TYR A 83 7.48 -2.24 12.65
CA TYR A 83 6.03 -2.26 12.82
C TYR A 83 5.46 -0.83 12.98
N SER A 84 6.03 0.00 13.85
CA SER A 84 5.58 1.38 14.06
C SER A 84 5.66 2.20 12.78
N VAL A 85 6.74 2.06 12.02
CA VAL A 85 6.91 2.74 10.73
C VAL A 85 5.85 2.27 9.74
N ALA A 86 5.67 0.97 9.56
CA ALA A 86 4.67 0.42 8.63
C ALA A 86 3.24 0.85 9.03
N LYS A 87 2.93 0.89 10.32
CA LYS A 87 1.63 1.29 10.86
C LYS A 87 1.30 2.76 10.55
N ILE A 88 2.29 3.64 10.53
CA ILE A 88 2.11 5.06 10.19
C ILE A 88 2.12 5.24 8.67
N LEU A 89 3.00 4.52 7.97
CA LEU A 89 3.19 4.66 6.53
C LEU A 89 1.96 4.21 5.72
N SER A 90 1.35 3.08 6.08
CA SER A 90 0.19 2.54 5.35
C SER A 90 -0.99 3.53 5.24
N PRO A 91 -1.52 4.12 6.33
CA PRO A 91 -2.63 5.08 6.20
C PRO A 91 -2.24 6.36 5.45
N ILE A 92 -0.99 6.84 5.59
CA ILE A 92 -0.49 7.98 4.81
C ILE A 92 -0.52 7.66 3.31
N LEU A 93 -0.09 6.46 2.94
CA LEU A 93 -0.12 6.00 1.55
C LEU A 93 -1.54 5.80 1.03
N ALA A 94 -2.47 5.37 1.88
CA ALA A 94 -3.89 5.33 1.52
C ALA A 94 -4.40 6.74 1.20
N ILE A 95 -4.06 7.75 2.02
CA ILE A 95 -4.43 9.15 1.76
C ILE A 95 -3.81 9.63 0.43
N ILE A 96 -2.51 9.39 0.21
CA ILE A 96 -1.85 9.76 -1.06
C ILE A 96 -2.51 9.06 -2.25
N GLY A 97 -2.82 7.77 -2.13
CA GLY A 97 -3.53 7.02 -3.16
C GLY A 97 -4.92 7.61 -3.45
N THR A 98 -5.65 8.05 -2.43
CA THR A 98 -6.94 8.72 -2.64
C THR A 98 -6.79 10.07 -3.33
N MET A 99 -5.70 10.81 -3.07
CA MET A 99 -5.41 12.05 -3.78
C MET A 99 -5.07 11.79 -5.26
N ILE A 100 -4.23 10.79 -5.56
CA ILE A 100 -3.93 10.38 -6.95
C ILE A 100 -5.21 9.91 -7.65
N TRP A 101 -6.06 9.17 -6.95
CA TRP A 101 -7.30 8.68 -7.52
C TRP A 101 -8.34 9.80 -7.74
N GLY A 102 -8.38 10.81 -6.87
CA GLY A 102 -9.29 11.94 -7.02
C GLY A 102 -8.83 13.00 -8.01
N TYR A 103 -7.51 13.25 -8.08
CA TYR A 103 -6.91 14.43 -8.72
C TYR A 103 -5.70 14.10 -9.61
N GLY A 104 -5.54 12.84 -10.04
CA GLY A 104 -4.43 12.40 -10.88
C GLY A 104 -4.40 13.02 -12.29
N ASP A 105 -5.44 13.76 -12.66
CA ASP A 105 -5.55 14.53 -13.89
C ASP A 105 -4.77 15.86 -13.84
N ILE A 106 -4.73 16.53 -12.68
CA ILE A 106 -4.11 17.86 -12.51
C ILE A 106 -2.60 17.92 -12.84
N PRO A 107 -1.75 16.95 -12.44
CA PRO A 107 -0.30 17.05 -12.67
C PRO A 107 0.11 16.84 -14.15
N LEU A 108 -0.80 16.33 -14.98
CA LEU A 108 -0.54 15.85 -16.34
C LEU A 108 -1.42 16.55 -17.41
N THR A 109 -2.09 17.64 -17.05
CA THR A 109 -2.74 18.61 -17.97
C THR A 109 -1.76 19.69 -18.42
#